data_AF-A0A097AS47-F1
#
_entry.id   AF-A0A097AS47-F1
#
_cell.length_a   1.000
_cell.length_b   1.000
_cell.length_c   1.000
_cell.angle_alpha   90.00
_cell.angle_beta   90.00
_cell.angle_gamma   90.00
#
_symmetry.space_group_name_H-M   'P 1'
#
loop_
_entity.id
_entity.type
_entity.pdbx_description
1 polymer ?
#
loop_
_entity_poly.entity_id
_entity_poly.type
_entity_poly.pdbx_seq_one_letter_code
_entity_poly.pdbx_strand_id
1 'polypeptide(L)'
;MDNTLKKKVIDAIEKLPEDKIAEVIDFIEYLKLKEEKEKMYEEDRDWLDADLADLPDYDWGTNGLPKGKPVKYIPGIGLIVEGGK
;
A
#
# COMPACT_ATOMS: atom_id res chain seq x y z
N MET A 1 8.69 -31.88 8.28
CA MET A 1 8.50 -32.37 6.90
C MET A 1 8.91 -31.23 5.97
N ASP A 2 8.96 -31.42 4.65
CA ASP A 2 9.14 -30.34 3.65
C ASP A 2 10.56 -29.89 3.28
N ASN A 3 11.36 -30.82 2.77
CA ASN A 3 12.50 -30.49 1.91
C ASN A 3 12.48 -31.20 0.55
N THR A 4 11.43 -31.98 0.27
CA THR A 4 11.24 -32.73 -0.99
C THR A 4 10.96 -31.81 -2.18
N LEU A 5 10.17 -30.75 -2.00
CA LEU A 5 9.88 -29.79 -3.06
C LEU A 5 11.10 -28.95 -3.42
N LYS A 6 11.81 -28.40 -2.44
CA LYS A 6 13.06 -27.65 -2.65
C LYS A 6 14.10 -28.49 -3.39
N LYS A 7 14.27 -29.76 -2.99
CA LYS A 7 15.18 -30.68 -3.67
C LYS A 7 14.78 -30.93 -5.13
N LYS A 8 13.51 -31.16 -5.41
CA LYS A 8 13.02 -31.31 -6.79
C LYS A 8 13.28 -30.09 -7.67
N VAL A 9 13.20 -28.88 -7.11
CA VAL A 9 13.49 -27.64 -7.84
C VAL A 9 14.98 -27.55 -8.17
N ILE A 10 15.87 -27.84 -7.22
CA ILE A 10 17.32 -27.85 -7.45
C ILE A 10 17.68 -28.89 -8.52
N ASP A 11 17.18 -30.13 -8.39
CA ASP A 11 17.43 -31.21 -9.35
C ASP A 11 16.91 -30.88 -10.76
N ALA A 12 15.89 -30.02 -10.88
CA ALA A 12 15.36 -29.54 -12.15
C ALA A 12 16.22 -28.41 -12.74
N ILE A 13 16.69 -27.47 -11.91
CA ILE A 13 17.55 -26.35 -12.32
C ILE A 13 18.90 -26.85 -12.85
N GLU A 14 19.48 -27.87 -12.21
CA GLU A 14 20.77 -28.44 -12.64
C GLU A 14 20.75 -29.04 -14.06
N LYS A 15 19.56 -29.34 -14.60
CA LYS A 15 19.38 -29.92 -15.94
C LYS A 15 19.02 -28.88 -17.00
N LEU A 16 18.84 -27.63 -16.61
CA LEU A 16 18.47 -26.54 -17.52
C LEU A 16 19.70 -25.88 -18.14
N PRO A 17 19.60 -25.40 -19.38
CA PRO A 17 20.62 -24.55 -19.97
C PRO A 17 20.61 -23.17 -19.29
N GLU A 18 21.76 -22.50 -19.30
CA GLU A 18 22.01 -21.28 -18.51
C GLU A 18 21.03 -20.12 -18.83
N ASP A 19 20.59 -20.00 -20.08
CA ASP A 19 19.58 -19.04 -20.51
C ASP A 19 18.22 -19.26 -19.81
N LYS A 20 17.85 -20.52 -19.57
CA LYS A 20 16.61 -20.86 -18.85
C LYS A 20 16.73 -20.71 -17.35
N ILE A 21 17.95 -20.81 -16.80
CA ILE A 21 18.18 -20.53 -15.38
C ILE A 21 17.92 -19.05 -15.10
N ALA A 22 18.30 -18.14 -16.00
CA ALA A 22 17.99 -16.72 -15.87
C ALA A 22 16.47 -16.46 -15.81
N GLU A 23 15.68 -17.07 -16.71
CA GLU A 23 14.21 -16.96 -16.68
C GLU A 23 13.60 -17.47 -15.35
N VAL A 24 14.17 -18.52 -14.77
CA VAL A 24 13.73 -19.06 -13.47
C VAL A 24 14.07 -18.08 -12.34
N ILE A 25 15.25 -17.44 -12.37
CA ILE A 25 15.63 -16.42 -11.38
C ILE A 25 14.65 -15.25 -11.44
N ASP A 26 14.38 -14.71 -12.63
CA ASP A 26 13.43 -13.62 -12.83
C ASP A 26 12.04 -13.97 -12.28
N PHE A 27 11.59 -15.21 -12.49
CA PHE A 27 10.32 -15.68 -11.96
C PHE A 27 10.31 -15.78 -10.42
N ILE A 28 11.40 -16.26 -9.81
CA ILE A 28 11.51 -16.32 -8.35
C ILE A 28 11.52 -14.91 -7.75
N GLU A 29 12.20 -13.95 -8.37
CA GLU A 29 12.18 -12.55 -7.97
C GLU A 29 10.78 -11.94 -8.09
N TYR A 30 10.08 -12.22 -9.20
CA TYR A 30 8.69 -11.84 -9.38
C TYR A 30 7.79 -12.39 -8.26
N LEU A 31 7.95 -13.66 -7.86
CA LEU A 31 7.15 -14.25 -6.78
C LEU A 31 7.36 -13.54 -5.43
N LYS A 32 8.60 -13.14 -5.11
CA LYS A 32 8.88 -12.37 -3.90
C LYS A 32 8.20 -11.00 -3.93
N LEU A 33 8.33 -10.28 -5.04
CA LEU A 33 7.67 -8.99 -5.23
C LEU A 33 6.15 -9.09 -5.18
N LYS A 34 5.59 -10.18 -5.71
CA LYS A 34 4.15 -10.44 -5.67
C LYS A 34 3.66 -10.64 -4.23
N GLU A 35 4.37 -11.44 -3.43
CA GLU A 35 4.03 -11.66 -2.03
C GLU A 35 4.07 -10.35 -1.21
N GLU A 36 5.08 -9.52 -1.43
CA GLU A 36 5.19 -8.19 -0.81
C GLU A 36 4.03 -7.28 -1.21
N LYS A 37 3.68 -7.26 -2.51
CA LYS A 37 2.52 -6.50 -3.00
C LYS A 37 1.20 -7.01 -2.46
N GLU A 38 1.00 -8.32 -2.42
CA GLU A 38 -0.24 -8.92 -1.89
C GLU A 38 -0.45 -8.56 -0.42
N LYS A 39 0.61 -8.54 0.40
CA LYS A 39 0.56 -8.05 1.78
C LYS A 39 0.19 -6.56 1.88
N MET A 40 0.74 -5.73 1.00
CA MET A 40 0.38 -4.30 0.94
C MET A 40 -1.09 -4.09 0.55
N TYR A 41 -1.60 -4.88 -0.41
CA TYR A 41 -3.00 -4.82 -0.82
C TYR A 41 -3.97 -5.37 0.23
N GLU A 42 -3.53 -6.24 1.13
CA GLU A 42 -4.34 -6.75 2.24
C GLU A 42 -4.59 -5.65 3.26
N GLU A 43 -3.54 -4.91 3.69
CA GLU A 43 -3.70 -3.75 4.56
C GLU A 43 -4.58 -2.66 3.92
N ASP A 44 -4.35 -2.33 2.65
CA ASP A 44 -5.18 -1.36 1.91
C ASP A 44 -6.66 -1.78 1.86
N ARG A 45 -6.93 -3.08 1.68
CA ARG A 45 -8.31 -3.61 1.68
C ARG A 45 -8.93 -3.57 3.06
N ASP A 46 -8.20 -3.99 4.09
CA ASP A 46 -8.66 -3.96 5.47
C ASP A 46 -9.02 -2.52 5.90
N TRP A 47 -8.25 -1.51 5.45
CA TRP A 47 -8.59 -0.10 5.64
C TRP A 47 -9.85 0.35 4.90
N LEU A 48 -10.03 -0.11 3.65
CA LEU A 48 -11.20 0.24 2.83
C LEU A 48 -12.49 -0.44 3.31
N ASP A 49 -12.38 -1.66 3.83
CA ASP A 49 -13.49 -2.47 4.32
C ASP A 49 -13.78 -2.22 5.80
N ALA A 50 -12.97 -1.39 6.49
CA ALA A 50 -13.18 -1.04 7.88
C ALA A 50 -14.53 -0.32 8.07
N ASP A 51 -15.32 -0.80 9.02
CA ASP A 51 -16.58 -0.16 9.41
C ASP A 51 -16.29 1.12 10.21
N LEU A 52 -16.32 2.26 9.51
CA LEU A 52 -16.09 3.59 10.10
C LEU A 52 -17.39 4.24 10.61
N ALA A 53 -18.51 3.51 10.65
CA ALA A 53 -19.80 4.09 11.04
C ALA A 53 -19.87 4.47 12.53
N ASP A 54 -19.19 3.73 13.40
CA ASP A 54 -19.21 3.90 14.87
C ASP A 54 -17.90 4.50 15.41
N LEU A 55 -17.32 5.47 14.69
CA LEU A 55 -16.19 6.22 15.22
C LEU A 55 -16.65 7.17 16.34
N PRO A 56 -15.92 7.27 17.47
CA PRO A 56 -16.20 8.27 18.47
C PRO A 56 -16.02 9.68 17.88
N ASP A 57 -16.71 10.67 18.46
CA ASP A 57 -16.47 12.06 18.12
C ASP A 57 -14.98 12.39 18.24
N TYR A 58 -14.45 13.09 17.24
CA TYR A 58 -13.05 13.48 17.21
C TYR A 58 -12.74 14.42 18.40
N ASP A 59 -11.81 14.01 19.26
CA ASP A 59 -11.36 14.82 20.39
C ASP A 59 -10.47 15.97 19.91
N TRP A 60 -11.06 17.17 19.84
CA TRP A 60 -10.35 18.40 19.50
C TRP A 60 -9.43 18.93 20.62
N GLY A 61 -9.34 18.22 21.74
CA GLY A 61 -8.61 18.62 22.93
C GLY A 61 -9.28 19.75 23.70
N THR A 62 -8.59 20.26 24.72
CA THR A 62 -9.13 21.26 25.67
C THR A 62 -9.56 22.58 25.03
N ASN A 63 -9.03 22.90 23.85
CA ASN A 63 -9.34 24.13 23.12
C ASN A 63 -10.53 23.99 22.17
N GLY A 64 -11.06 22.76 21.99
CA GLY A 64 -12.17 22.48 21.08
C GLY A 64 -11.85 22.70 19.61
N LEU A 65 -12.88 22.61 18.76
CA LEU A 65 -12.78 22.82 17.32
C LEU A 65 -12.14 24.20 17.03
N PRO A 66 -11.01 24.24 16.30
CA PRO A 66 -10.34 25.50 15.99
C PRO A 66 -11.23 26.38 15.12
N LYS A 67 -11.20 27.69 15.38
CA LYS A 67 -11.87 28.67 14.54
C LYS A 67 -11.20 28.72 13.17
N GLY A 68 -11.90 28.25 12.13
CA GLY A 68 -11.45 28.33 10.75
C GLY A 68 -11.21 29.77 10.28
N LYS A 69 -10.34 29.94 9.28
CA LYS A 69 -10.15 31.23 8.61
C LYS A 69 -11.28 31.46 7.58
N PRO A 70 -11.73 32.71 7.39
CA PRO A 70 -12.72 33.00 6.36
C PRO A 70 -12.15 32.70 4.97
N VAL A 71 -12.97 32.10 4.10
CA VAL A 71 -12.60 31.78 2.73
C VAL A 71 -13.60 32.38 1.75
N LYS A 72 -13.11 32.85 0.61
CA LYS A 72 -13.91 33.42 -0.47
C LYS A 72 -13.53 32.80 -1.80
N TYR A 73 -14.52 32.37 -2.58
CA TYR A 73 -14.31 31.93 -3.95
C TYR A 73 -14.27 33.13 -4.90
N ILE A 74 -13.26 33.17 -5.78
CA ILE A 74 -13.15 34.14 -6.86
C ILE A 74 -13.11 33.38 -8.19
N PRO A 75 -14.09 33.60 -9.10
CA PRO A 75 -14.08 32.99 -10.43
C PRO A 75 -12.77 33.27 -11.19
N GLY A 76 -12.18 32.22 -11.78
CA GLY A 76 -10.91 32.33 -12.51
C GLY A 76 -9.65 32.34 -11.64
N ILE A 77 -9.78 32.39 -10.30
CA ILE A 77 -8.64 32.33 -9.36
C ILE A 77 -8.76 31.12 -8.41
N GLY A 78 -9.95 30.88 -7.84
CA GLY A 78 -10.19 29.80 -6.89
C GLY A 78 -10.52 30.30 -5.48
N LEU A 79 -10.30 29.45 -4.47
CA LEU A 79 -10.53 29.77 -3.06
C LEU A 79 -9.39 30.63 -2.49
N ILE A 80 -9.73 31.78 -1.92
CA ILE A 80 -8.81 32.68 -1.23
C ILE A 80 -9.12 32.66 0.27
N VAL A 81 -8.08 32.49 1.09
CA VAL A 81 -8.17 32.62 2.55
C VAL A 81 -8.01 34.08 2.94
N GLU A 82 -9.03 34.68 3.53
CA GLU A 82 -9.00 36.06 3.99
C GLU A 82 -8.11 36.18 5.24
N GLY A 83 -7.11 37.06 5.18
CA GLY A 83 -6.16 37.28 6.29
C GLY A 83 -4.92 36.36 6.30
N GLY A 84 -4.63 35.66 5.19
CA GLY A 84 -3.33 35.01 4.99
C GLY A 84 -2.23 36.04 4.73
N LYS A 85 -1.29 36.17 5.66
CA LYS A 85 0.07 36.66 5.39
C LYS A 85 0.98 35.46 5.31
#